data_AF-A0A0S9DL19-F1
#
_entry.id   AF-A0A0S9DL19-F1
#
_cell.length_a   1.000
_cell.length_b   1.000
_cell.length_c   1.000
_cell.angle_alpha   90.00
_cell.angle_beta   90.00
_cell.angle_gamma   90.00
#
_symmetry.space_group_name_H-M   'P 1'
#
loop_
_entity.id
_entity.type
_entity.pdbx_description
1 polymer ?
#
loop_
_entity_poly.entity_id
_entity_poly.type
_entity_poly.pdbx_seq_one_letter_code
_entity_poly.pdbx_strand_id
1 'polypeptide(L)'
;MTAGASIVFSSFTSAADPMPRAWSRFRDQLVSAEPRPDGRTHSDLDEPRSGPVCVWRLLASNNRELGRSAVLYRTFLDARAAVFDARLVASEFEIRSVHGPNAGTHGWFALDDDGSPLITCGRWYGAHAASIEAAQHSIEAFQGATVLAEGHRRLSPDRRRSIRETAPTPAPATP
;
A
#
# COMPACT_ATOMS: atom_id res chain seq x y z
N MET A 1 -25.58 -6.42 4.51
CA MET A 1 -24.93 -5.49 3.55
C MET A 1 -23.78 -4.82 4.29
N THR A 2 -22.63 -5.46 4.34
CA THR A 2 -21.46 -4.93 5.05
C THR A 2 -20.97 -3.73 4.26
N ALA A 3 -20.84 -2.57 4.90
CA ALA A 3 -20.19 -1.40 4.30
C ALA A 3 -18.81 -1.85 3.80
N GLY A 4 -18.69 -1.99 2.47
CA GLY A 4 -17.65 -2.77 1.84
C GLY A 4 -16.28 -2.11 1.94
N ALA A 5 -15.24 -2.92 2.11
CA ALA A 5 -13.88 -2.46 1.84
C ALA A 5 -13.76 -2.06 0.36
N SER A 6 -12.79 -1.20 0.04
CA SER A 6 -12.55 -0.71 -1.30
C SER A 6 -11.07 -0.80 -1.65
N ILE A 7 -10.76 -1.15 -2.90
CA ILE A 7 -9.42 -1.06 -3.45
C ILE A 7 -9.32 0.24 -4.23
N VAL A 8 -8.36 1.08 -3.83
CA VAL A 8 -8.08 2.37 -4.44
C VAL A 8 -6.67 2.39 -5.02
N PHE A 9 -6.48 3.19 -6.07
CA PHE A 9 -5.21 3.28 -6.78
C PHE A 9 -4.62 4.68 -6.60
N SER A 10 -3.33 4.74 -6.27
CA SER A 10 -2.58 5.99 -6.13
C SER A 10 -1.48 6.01 -7.16
N SER A 11 -1.36 7.12 -7.90
CA SER A 11 -0.29 7.34 -8.87
C SER A 11 0.68 8.41 -8.41
N PHE A 12 1.95 8.16 -8.70
CA PHE A 12 3.10 9.00 -8.37
C PHE A 12 3.90 9.30 -9.64
N THR A 13 4.70 10.36 -9.60
CA THR A 13 5.51 10.75 -10.76
C THR A 13 6.74 9.85 -10.89
N SER A 14 7.23 9.32 -9.76
CA SER A 14 8.37 8.41 -9.73
C SER A 14 8.34 7.50 -8.50
N ALA A 15 8.95 6.32 -8.61
CA ALA A 15 9.28 5.47 -7.46
C ALA A 15 10.20 6.18 -6.45
N ALA A 16 10.96 7.18 -6.91
CA ALA A 16 11.82 8.01 -6.07
C ALA A 16 11.05 9.05 -5.24
N ASP A 17 9.75 9.25 -5.50
CA ASP A 17 8.93 10.16 -4.71
C ASP A 17 8.93 9.72 -3.23
N PRO A 18 8.88 10.66 -2.26
CA PRO A 18 9.08 10.32 -0.84
C PRO A 18 8.16 9.24 -0.31
N MET A 19 6.91 9.23 -0.78
CA MET A 19 5.86 8.32 -0.32
C MET A 19 6.03 6.88 -0.84
N PRO A 20 6.11 6.61 -2.17
CA PRO A 20 6.40 5.27 -2.67
C PRO A 20 7.74 4.76 -2.16
N ARG A 21 8.77 5.60 -2.06
CA ARG A 21 10.06 5.20 -1.48
C ARG A 21 9.95 4.76 -0.02
N ALA A 22 9.15 5.44 0.79
CA ALA A 22 8.90 5.04 2.18
C ALA A 22 8.13 3.71 2.25
N TRP A 23 7.21 3.48 1.32
CA TRP A 23 6.44 2.24 1.24
C TRP A 23 7.29 1.05 0.80
N SER A 24 8.14 1.22 -0.22
CA SER A 24 9.12 0.21 -0.62
C SER A 24 10.01 -0.18 0.55
N ARG A 25 10.59 0.80 1.27
CA ARG A 25 11.41 0.53 2.46
C ARG A 25 10.67 -0.24 3.55
N PHE A 26 9.41 0.11 3.81
CA PHE A 26 8.60 -0.59 4.81
C PHE A 26 8.35 -2.03 4.40
N ARG A 27 7.96 -2.27 3.14
CA ARG A 27 7.83 -3.62 2.59
C ARG A 27 9.15 -4.38 2.69
N ASP A 28 10.27 -3.78 2.30
CA ASP A 28 11.56 -4.47 2.30
C ASP A 28 11.92 -4.98 3.71
N GLN A 29 11.53 -4.25 4.77
CA GLN A 29 11.65 -4.71 6.15
C GLN A 29 10.75 -5.90 6.49
N LEU A 30 9.58 -6.01 5.86
CA LEU A 30 8.69 -7.16 6.02
C LEU A 30 9.21 -8.38 5.26
N VAL A 31 9.54 -8.21 3.97
CA VAL A 31 9.81 -9.34 3.07
C VAL A 31 11.26 -9.83 3.15
N SER A 32 12.20 -9.01 3.63
CA SER A 32 13.60 -9.45 3.82
C SER A 32 13.82 -10.16 5.16
N ALA A 33 12.86 -10.09 6.08
CA ALA A 33 12.96 -10.76 7.37
C ALA A 33 12.83 -12.29 7.26
N GLU A 34 12.21 -12.78 6.18
CA GLU A 34 11.96 -14.20 5.94
C GLU A 34 12.61 -14.64 4.61
N PRO A 35 13.56 -15.60 4.63
CA PRO A 35 14.08 -16.21 3.42
C PRO A 35 12.98 -16.98 2.69
N ARG A 36 12.87 -16.83 1.37
CA ARG A 36 11.96 -17.65 0.56
C ARG A 36 12.46 -19.11 0.62
N PRO A 37 11.57 -20.11 0.63
CA PRO A 37 11.98 -21.53 0.71
C PRO A 37 12.87 -22.00 -0.44
N ASP A 38 12.87 -21.29 -1.57
CA ASP A 38 13.76 -21.52 -2.71
C ASP A 38 15.12 -20.80 -2.62
N GLY A 39 15.42 -20.16 -1.49
CA GLY A 39 16.67 -19.44 -1.22
C GLY A 39 16.78 -18.09 -1.93
N ARG A 40 15.75 -17.64 -2.65
CA ARG A 40 15.73 -16.31 -3.27
C ARG A 40 15.27 -15.26 -2.27
N THR A 41 15.85 -14.06 -2.35
CA THR A 41 15.35 -12.93 -1.56
C THR A 41 14.18 -12.28 -2.30
N HIS A 42 13.14 -11.85 -1.58
CA HIS A 42 12.06 -11.02 -2.14
C HIS A 42 12.53 -9.64 -2.66
N SER A 43 13.84 -9.37 -2.67
CA SER A 43 14.47 -8.14 -3.15
C SER A 43 14.47 -8.00 -4.68
N ASP A 44 14.06 -9.04 -5.42
CA ASP A 44 13.98 -9.06 -6.90
C ASP A 44 12.57 -8.78 -7.44
N LEU A 45 11.70 -8.11 -6.68
CA LEU A 45 10.44 -7.62 -7.24
C LEU A 45 10.76 -6.67 -8.41
N ASP A 46 10.21 -6.96 -9.60
CA ASP A 46 10.44 -6.19 -10.83
C ASP A 46 9.74 -4.83 -10.75
N GLU A 47 10.32 -3.93 -9.95
CA GLU A 47 9.78 -2.60 -9.71
C GLU A 47 10.25 -1.60 -10.78
N PRO A 48 9.39 -0.65 -11.18
CA PRO A 48 9.77 0.41 -12.09
C PRO A 48 10.89 1.27 -11.47
N ARG A 49 12.08 1.24 -12.08
CA ARG A 49 13.23 2.06 -11.65
C ARG A 49 13.09 3.53 -12.03
N SER A 50 12.28 3.84 -13.04
CA SER A 50 12.07 5.17 -13.57
C SER A 50 10.65 5.31 -14.16
N GLY A 51 10.16 6.54 -14.21
CA GLY A 51 8.83 6.87 -14.72
C GLY A 51 7.73 6.80 -13.65
N PRO A 52 6.49 7.14 -14.04
CA PRO A 52 5.35 7.13 -13.14
C PRO A 52 5.12 5.73 -12.58
N VAL A 53 4.65 5.69 -11.34
CA VAL A 53 4.31 4.44 -10.66
C VAL A 53 2.91 4.49 -10.08
N CYS A 54 2.29 3.33 -9.96
CA CYS A 54 0.98 3.14 -9.38
C CYS A 54 1.05 2.08 -8.29
N VAL A 55 0.23 2.24 -7.26
CA VAL A 55 0.08 1.24 -6.20
C VAL A 55 -1.37 1.21 -5.75
N TRP A 56 -1.85 0.02 -5.45
CA TRP A 56 -3.18 -0.16 -4.91
C TRP A 56 -3.14 -0.27 -3.38
N ARG A 57 -4.22 0.19 -2.74
CA ARG A 57 -4.42 0.16 -1.30
C ARG A 57 -5.79 -0.41 -1.00
N LEU A 58 -5.86 -1.29 -0.01
CA LEU A 58 -7.11 -1.83 0.52
C LEU A 58 -7.54 -0.97 1.71
N LEU A 59 -8.70 -0.34 1.57
CA LEU A 59 -9.28 0.52 2.60
C LEU A 59 -10.55 -0.11 3.16
N ALA A 60 -10.70 -0.07 4.48
CA ALA A 60 -11.97 -0.32 5.14
C ALA A 60 -12.98 0.79 4.81
N SER A 61 -14.26 0.56 5.14
CA SER A 61 -15.34 1.54 4.93
C SER A 61 -15.13 2.87 5.64
N ASN A 62 -14.34 2.91 6.71
CA ASN A 62 -13.94 4.14 7.42
C ASN A 62 -12.64 4.77 6.86
N ASN A 63 -12.21 4.41 5.66
CA ASN A 63 -10.97 4.83 5.00
C ASN A 63 -9.67 4.42 5.71
N ARG A 64 -9.73 3.57 6.74
CA ARG A 64 -8.54 3.01 7.35
C ARG A 64 -7.88 2.03 6.39
N GLU A 65 -6.58 2.15 6.20
CA GLU A 65 -5.81 1.18 5.41
C GLU A 65 -5.74 -0.17 6.15
N LEU A 66 -6.16 -1.22 5.45
CA LEU A 66 -6.08 -2.61 5.89
C LEU A 66 -4.79 -3.26 5.35
N GLY A 67 -4.49 -3.01 4.08
CA GLY A 67 -3.26 -3.44 3.42
C GLY A 67 -2.92 -2.61 2.19
N ARG A 68 -1.76 -2.87 1.63
CA ARG A 68 -1.24 -2.22 0.42
C ARG A 68 -0.58 -3.26 -0.45
N SER A 69 -0.54 -3.01 -1.76
CA SER A 69 0.30 -3.82 -2.64
C SER A 69 1.74 -3.88 -2.14
N ALA A 70 2.33 -5.06 -2.24
CA ALA A 70 3.76 -5.24 -2.07
C ALA A 70 4.56 -4.77 -3.30
N VAL A 71 3.94 -4.50 -4.45
CA VAL A 71 4.65 -4.12 -5.67
C VAL A 71 4.21 -2.75 -6.16
N LEU A 72 5.16 -1.96 -6.67
CA LEU A 72 4.86 -0.77 -7.48
C LEU A 72 4.64 -1.17 -8.94
N TYR A 73 3.55 -0.73 -9.53
CA TYR A 73 3.21 -0.98 -10.93
C TYR A 73 3.56 0.22 -11.81
N ARG A 74 3.75 0.00 -13.11
CA ARG A 74 4.02 1.09 -14.07
C ARG A 74 2.78 1.91 -14.36
N THR A 75 1.62 1.25 -14.44
CA THR A 75 0.36 1.91 -14.80
C THR A 75 -0.78 1.50 -13.87
N PHE A 76 -1.86 2.28 -13.89
CA PHE A 76 -3.12 1.93 -13.25
C PHE A 76 -3.69 0.62 -13.78
N LEU A 77 -3.58 0.38 -15.10
CA LEU A 77 -4.09 -0.83 -15.72
C LEU A 77 -3.35 -2.07 -15.23
N ASP A 78 -2.03 -2.00 -15.10
CA ASP A 78 -1.22 -3.11 -14.56
C ASP A 78 -1.59 -3.40 -13.10
N ALA A 79 -1.70 -2.35 -12.27
CA ALA A 79 -2.10 -2.49 -10.88
C ALA A 79 -3.50 -3.09 -10.74
N ARG A 80 -4.43 -2.69 -11.61
CA ARG A 80 -5.81 -3.18 -11.62
C ARG A 80 -5.88 -4.62 -12.10
N ALA A 81 -5.16 -4.96 -13.17
CA ALA A 81 -5.05 -6.33 -13.67
C ALA A 81 -4.53 -7.26 -12.57
N ALA A 82 -3.43 -6.89 -11.91
CA ALA A 82 -2.86 -7.67 -10.82
C ALA A 82 -3.84 -7.96 -9.67
N VAL A 83 -4.73 -7.00 -9.34
CA VAL A 83 -5.78 -7.23 -8.33
C VAL A 83 -6.81 -8.26 -8.80
N PHE A 84 -7.23 -8.20 -10.06
CA PHE A 84 -8.19 -9.17 -10.61
C PHE A 84 -7.56 -10.55 -10.80
N ASP A 85 -6.34 -10.62 -11.31
CA ASP A 85 -5.59 -11.85 -11.50
C ASP A 85 -5.37 -12.54 -10.16
N ALA A 86 -4.93 -11.79 -9.13
CA ALA A 86 -4.77 -12.33 -7.78
C ALA A 86 -6.08 -12.86 -7.19
N ARG A 87 -7.23 -12.24 -7.48
CA ARG A 87 -8.54 -12.74 -7.03
C ARG A 87 -9.04 -13.94 -7.82
N LEU A 88 -8.63 -14.07 -9.08
CA LEU A 88 -9.07 -15.14 -9.97
C LEU A 88 -8.27 -16.41 -9.73
N VAL A 89 -6.97 -16.27 -9.53
CA VAL A 89 -6.02 -17.39 -9.40
C VAL A 89 -5.95 -17.90 -7.98
N ALA A 90 -5.88 -17.00 -6.98
CA ALA A 90 -5.63 -17.42 -5.61
C ALA A 90 -6.84 -18.13 -4.98
N SER A 91 -6.71 -19.44 -4.82
CA SER A 91 -7.61 -20.23 -3.97
C SER A 91 -7.37 -19.98 -2.47
N GLU A 92 -6.13 -19.68 -2.08
CA GLU A 92 -5.75 -19.38 -0.70
C GLU A 92 -4.50 -18.49 -0.69
N PHE A 93 -4.49 -17.42 0.12
CA PHE A 93 -3.31 -16.58 0.28
C PHE A 93 -2.49 -17.07 1.47
N GLU A 94 -1.20 -17.34 1.25
CA GLU A 94 -0.30 -17.68 2.35
C GLU A 94 0.10 -16.43 3.14
N ILE A 95 -0.38 -16.32 4.38
CA ILE A 95 -0.04 -15.21 5.28
C ILE A 95 1.24 -15.52 6.04
N ARG A 96 2.23 -14.63 5.93
CA ARG A 96 3.48 -14.66 6.69
C ARG A 96 3.49 -13.55 7.73
N SER A 97 3.75 -13.92 8.98
CA SER A 97 3.97 -12.96 10.07
C SER A 97 5.45 -12.71 10.26
N VAL A 98 5.80 -11.47 10.56
CA VAL A 98 7.19 -11.05 10.74
C VAL A 98 7.37 -10.21 12.00
N HIS A 99 8.56 -10.29 12.60
CA HIS A 99 8.96 -9.40 13.69
C HIS A 99 9.46 -8.08 13.11
N GLY A 100 9.01 -6.98 13.70
CA GLY A 100 9.45 -5.66 13.30
C GLY A 100 10.81 -5.28 13.89
N PRO A 101 11.35 -4.13 13.43
CA PRO A 101 12.69 -3.68 13.82
C PRO A 101 12.79 -3.31 15.30
N ASN A 102 11.66 -3.03 15.95
CA ASN A 102 11.59 -2.73 17.37
C ASN A 102 11.02 -3.93 18.14
N ALA A 103 11.53 -4.17 19.35
CA ALA A 103 11.02 -5.21 20.22
C ALA A 103 9.50 -5.08 20.43
N GLY A 104 8.77 -6.19 20.28
CA GLY A 104 7.31 -6.24 20.42
C GLY A 104 6.51 -5.68 19.24
N THR A 105 7.17 -5.31 18.13
CA THR A 105 6.47 -4.96 16.89
C THR A 105 6.33 -6.16 15.97
N HIS A 106 5.18 -6.28 15.32
CA HIS A 106 4.83 -7.38 14.44
C HIS A 106 4.20 -6.86 13.16
N GLY A 107 4.50 -7.49 12.04
CA GLY A 107 3.96 -7.17 10.73
C GLY A 107 3.49 -8.43 10.02
N TRP A 108 2.94 -8.25 8.83
CA TRP A 108 2.56 -9.36 7.98
C TRP A 108 2.62 -8.97 6.50
N PHE A 109 2.80 -9.98 5.67
CA PHE A 109 2.58 -9.92 4.24
C PHE A 109 1.92 -11.22 3.78
N ALA A 110 1.29 -11.22 2.63
CA ALA A 110 0.77 -12.44 2.02
C ALA A 110 1.32 -12.62 0.62
N LEU A 111 1.53 -13.89 0.29
CA LEU A 111 2.04 -14.35 -0.99
C LEU A 111 0.89 -14.73 -1.92
N ASP A 112 1.12 -14.58 -3.22
CA ASP A 112 0.33 -15.25 -4.26
C ASP A 112 0.75 -16.72 -4.42
N ASP A 113 0.06 -17.44 -5.31
CA ASP A 113 0.32 -18.86 -5.59
C ASP A 113 1.73 -19.12 -6.17
N ASP A 114 2.34 -18.11 -6.80
CA ASP A 114 3.72 -18.16 -7.31
C ASP A 114 4.76 -17.85 -6.22
N GLY A 115 4.31 -17.68 -4.97
CA GLY A 115 5.15 -17.36 -3.81
C GLY A 115 5.69 -15.93 -3.82
N SER A 116 5.09 -15.03 -4.57
CA SER A 116 5.47 -13.62 -4.67
C SER A 116 4.62 -12.76 -3.74
N PRO A 117 5.21 -11.79 -3.00
CA PRO A 117 4.48 -10.89 -2.14
C PRO A 117 3.46 -10.10 -2.95
N LEU A 118 2.20 -10.24 -2.56
CA LEU A 118 1.08 -9.56 -3.19
C LEU A 118 0.65 -8.34 -2.35
N ILE A 119 0.47 -8.56 -1.06
CA ILE A 119 -0.10 -7.59 -0.13
C ILE A 119 0.72 -7.54 1.16
N THR A 120 0.90 -6.34 1.69
CA THR A 120 1.53 -6.12 3.00
C THR A 120 0.60 -5.36 3.93
N CYS A 121 0.87 -5.47 5.24
CA CYS A 121 0.31 -4.51 6.18
C CYS A 121 0.78 -3.07 5.86
N GLY A 122 0.02 -2.09 6.31
CA GLY A 122 0.37 -0.67 6.18
C GLY A 122 1.17 -0.09 7.35
N ARG A 123 1.33 -0.87 8.42
CA ARG A 123 1.90 -0.45 9.70
C ARG A 123 2.33 -1.65 10.54
N TRP A 124 3.19 -1.39 11.52
CA TRP A 124 3.52 -2.34 12.58
C TRP A 124 2.39 -2.43 13.63
N TYR A 125 2.21 -3.62 14.19
CA TYR A 125 1.29 -3.94 15.27
C TYR A 125 2.07 -4.19 16.56
N GLY A 126 1.53 -3.78 17.71
CA GLY A 126 2.16 -3.97 19.03
C GLY A 126 1.98 -5.36 19.64
N ALA A 127 1.29 -6.28 18.95
CA ALA A 127 1.06 -7.64 19.40
C ALA A 127 0.97 -8.58 18.21
N HIS A 128 1.53 -9.79 18.34
CA HIS A 128 1.51 -10.81 17.28
C HIS A 128 0.08 -11.21 16.91
N ALA A 129 -0.77 -11.49 17.89
CA ALA A 129 -2.18 -11.85 17.66
C ALA A 129 -2.92 -10.76 16.86
N ALA A 130 -2.73 -9.48 17.20
CA ALA A 130 -3.33 -8.37 16.48
C ALA A 130 -2.80 -8.25 15.03
N SER A 131 -1.56 -8.65 14.77
CA SER A 131 -1.00 -8.73 13.41
C SER A 131 -1.70 -9.81 12.59
N ILE A 132 -1.86 -11.01 13.17
CA ILE A 132 -2.52 -12.15 12.53
C ILE A 132 -3.99 -11.86 12.24
N GLU A 133 -4.75 -11.37 13.23
CA GLU A 133 -6.16 -10.99 13.05
C GLU A 133 -6.30 -9.93 11.95
N ALA A 134 -5.43 -8.91 11.96
CA ALA A 134 -5.44 -7.89 10.92
C ALA A 134 -5.11 -8.46 9.53
N ALA A 135 -4.22 -9.44 9.45
CA ALA A 135 -3.88 -10.13 8.19
C ALA A 135 -5.09 -10.88 7.64
N GLN A 136 -5.70 -11.75 8.46
CA GLN A 136 -6.87 -12.54 8.07
C GLN A 136 -8.02 -11.64 7.61
N HIS A 137 -8.36 -10.60 8.38
CA HIS A 137 -9.38 -9.64 7.99
C HIS A 137 -9.03 -8.86 6.73
N SER A 138 -7.75 -8.57 6.49
CA SER A 138 -7.32 -7.87 5.27
C SER A 138 -7.43 -8.76 4.04
N ILE A 139 -7.13 -10.05 4.15
CA ILE A 139 -7.27 -11.01 3.05
C ILE A 139 -8.76 -11.26 2.74
N GLU A 140 -9.58 -11.46 3.76
CA GLU A 140 -11.03 -11.60 3.60
C GLU A 140 -11.64 -10.34 2.94
N ALA A 141 -11.27 -9.17 3.44
CA ALA A 141 -11.69 -7.90 2.84
C ALA A 141 -11.15 -7.72 1.42
N PHE A 142 -9.93 -8.19 1.13
CA PHE A 142 -9.35 -8.14 -0.20
C PHE A 142 -10.16 -8.94 -1.21
N GLN A 143 -10.72 -10.10 -0.85
CA GLN A 143 -11.54 -10.90 -1.76
C GLN A 143 -12.87 -10.21 -2.10
N GLY A 144 -13.53 -9.60 -1.11
CA GLY A 144 -14.85 -8.98 -1.26
C GLY A 144 -14.84 -7.49 -1.61
N ALA A 145 -13.69 -6.81 -1.60
CA ALA A 145 -13.65 -5.35 -1.76
C ALA A 145 -14.11 -4.87 -3.13
N THR A 146 -14.75 -3.70 -3.16
CA THR A 146 -15.07 -3.02 -4.42
C THR A 146 -13.81 -2.43 -5.03
N VAL A 147 -13.45 -2.86 -6.25
CA VAL A 147 -12.34 -2.27 -7.00
C VAL A 147 -12.84 -0.98 -7.64
N LEU A 148 -12.39 0.16 -7.14
CA LEU A 148 -12.84 1.44 -7.68
C LEU A 148 -12.25 1.67 -9.08
N ALA A 149 -13.08 2.20 -9.98
CA ALA A 149 -12.63 2.73 -11.26
C ALA A 149 -11.64 3.89 -11.06
N GLU A 150 -11.01 4.32 -12.15
CA GLU A 150 -9.92 5.29 -12.17
C GLU A 150 -10.24 6.59 -11.42
N GLY A 151 -9.99 6.60 -10.12
CA GLY A 151 -10.05 7.75 -9.25
C GLY A 151 -8.63 8.14 -8.90
N HIS A 152 -7.90 8.73 -9.86
CA HIS A 152 -6.54 9.21 -9.67
C HIS A 152 -6.47 10.19 -8.49
N ARG A 153 -6.23 9.69 -7.26
CA ARG A 153 -5.62 10.53 -6.23
C ARG A 153 -4.14 10.59 -6.55
N ARG A 154 -3.78 11.51 -7.45
CA ARG A 154 -2.39 11.92 -7.65
C ARG A 154 -1.93 12.55 -6.33
N LEU A 155 -1.22 11.77 -5.51
CA LEU A 155 -0.64 12.26 -4.27
C LEU A 155 0.61 13.05 -4.63
N SER A 156 0.42 14.27 -5.15
CA SER A 156 1.53 15.21 -5.34
C SER A 156 2.11 15.56 -3.96
N PRO A 157 3.45 15.64 -3.80
CA PRO A 157 4.07 16.05 -2.54
C PRO A 157 3.66 17.46 -2.07
N ASP A 158 3.00 18.26 -2.92
CA ASP A 158 2.74 19.69 -2.69
C ASP A 158 1.49 20.06 -1.88
N ARG A 159 0.75 19.11 -1.30
CA ARG A 159 -0.49 19.44 -0.56
C ARG A 159 -0.28 20.09 0.82
N ARG A 160 0.90 20.66 1.08
CA ARG A 160 1.22 21.38 2.32
C ARG A 160 1.75 22.81 2.11
N ARG A 161 1.44 23.46 0.98
CA ARG A 161 1.63 24.90 0.78
C ARG A 161 0.45 25.52 0.01
N SER A 162 -0.73 25.56 0.62
CA SER A 162 -1.87 26.31 0.04
C SER A 162 -2.90 26.72 1.09
N ILE A 163 -2.45 27.16 2.28
CA ILE A 163 -3.28 27.99 3.18
C ILE A 163 -2.36 28.98 3.89
N ARG A 164 -1.90 29.99 3.14
CA ARG A 164 -1.53 31.32 3.65
C ARG A 164 -1.41 32.26 2.45
N GLU A 165 -2.51 32.39 1.72
CA GLU A 165 -2.75 33.59 0.93
C GLU A 165 -3.23 34.64 1.93
N THR A 166 -2.26 35.32 2.52
CA THR A 166 -2.49 36.47 3.41
C THR A 166 -3.13 37.55 2.56
N ALA A 167 -4.36 37.92 2.91
CA ALA A 167 -5.15 38.96 2.25
C ALA A 167 -4.33 40.25 2.02
N PRO A 168 -4.54 40.96 0.89
CA PRO A 168 -3.91 42.26 0.69
C PRO A 168 -4.45 43.27 1.72
N THR A 169 -3.53 43.85 2.50
CA THR A 169 -3.78 44.97 3.42
C THR A 169 -4.25 46.19 2.61
N PRO A 170 -5.40 46.82 2.91
CA PRO A 170 -5.76 48.09 2.29
C PRO A 170 -4.87 49.23 2.85
N ALA A 171 -4.35 50.06 1.96
CA ALA A 171 -3.49 51.19 2.27
C ALA A 171 -4.23 52.28 3.07
N PRO A 172 -3.54 53.02 3.97
CA PRO A 172 -4.17 54.14 4.70
C PRO A 172 -4.37 55.35 3.78
N ALA A 173 -5.57 55.94 3.87
CA ALA A 173 -5.88 57.23 3.27
C ALA A 173 -5.17 58.35 4.03
N THR A 174 -4.41 59.17 3.32
CA THR A 174 -3.78 60.39 3.83
C THR A 174 -4.77 61.56 3.76
N PRO A 175 -4.87 62.44 4.78
CA PRO A 175 -5.54 63.72 4.66
C PRO A 175 -4.69 64.75 3.87
#